data_AF-A0A1V5E838-F1
#
_entry.id   AF-A0A1V5E838-F1
#
_cell.length_a   1.000
_cell.length_b   1.000
_cell.length_c   1.000
_cell.angle_alpha   90.00
_cell.angle_beta   90.00
_cell.angle_gamma   90.00
#
_symmetry.space_group_name_H-M   'P 1'
#
loop_
_entity.id
_entity.type
_entity.pdbx_description
1 polymer ?
#
loop_
_entity_poly.entity_id
_entity_poly.type
_entity_poly.pdbx_seq_one_letter_code
_entity_poly.pdbx_strand_id
1 'polypeptide(L)'
;MYKVEALRRNLLRITPDLELEIDVRKIEKTSVYPLFSDCAVVAECLDCAEDKSMLVSELLPQKKFVVAVSGLGGYGSSDALRVHPLKENLVLVGDLQTDIAFRPALAPRVAIVAAKQADVILEYVLSHSTT
;
A
#
# COMPACT_ATOMS: atom_id res chain seq x y z
N MET A 1 -14.12 -17.92 4.61
CA MET A 1 -12.71 -17.52 4.74
C MET A 1 -12.62 -16.05 4.36
N TYR A 2 -12.11 -15.21 5.25
CA TYR A 2 -11.92 -13.79 5.00
C TYR A 2 -10.71 -13.52 4.10
N LYS A 3 -10.67 -12.34 3.45
CA LYS A 3 -9.56 -11.95 2.57
C LYS A 3 -8.20 -12.05 3.26
N VAL A 4 -8.10 -11.59 4.50
CA VAL A 4 -6.86 -11.61 5.30
C VAL A 4 -6.40 -13.03 5.65
N GLU A 5 -7.33 -13.97 5.89
CA GLU A 5 -7.00 -15.38 6.13
C GLU A 5 -6.46 -16.05 4.87
N ALA A 6 -7.06 -15.74 3.72
CA ALA A 6 -6.61 -16.25 2.42
C ALA A 6 -5.21 -15.73 2.08
N LEU A 7 -4.96 -14.43 2.33
CA LEU A 7 -3.66 -13.81 2.12
C LEU A 7 -2.60 -14.44 3.04
N ARG A 8 -2.89 -14.60 4.34
CA ARG A 8 -1.99 -15.27 5.29
C ARG A 8 -1.59 -16.67 4.82
N ARG A 9 -2.55 -17.47 4.36
CA ARG A 9 -2.25 -18.82 3.80
C ARG A 9 -1.32 -18.76 2.59
N ASN A 10 -1.51 -17.78 1.70
CA ASN A 10 -0.65 -17.62 0.53
C ASN A 10 0.76 -17.16 0.92
N LEU A 11 0.89 -16.22 1.85
CA LEU A 11 2.18 -15.72 2.31
C LEU A 11 3.00 -16.80 3.04
N LEU A 12 2.35 -17.59 3.91
CA LEU A 12 3.03 -18.70 4.61
C LEU A 12 3.44 -19.85 3.68
N ARG A 13 2.85 -19.96 2.49
CA ARG A 13 3.32 -20.90 1.46
C ARG A 13 4.60 -20.42 0.78
N ILE A 14 4.86 -19.11 0.78
CA ILE A 14 6.05 -18.49 0.19
C ILE A 14 7.18 -18.46 1.23
N THR A 15 6.88 -17.97 2.43
CA THR A 15 7.82 -17.86 3.56
C THR A 15 7.17 -18.45 4.81
N PRO A 16 7.46 -19.73 5.16
CA PRO A 16 6.79 -20.42 6.27
C PRO A 16 6.99 -19.79 7.66
N ASP A 17 8.15 -19.16 7.87
CA ASP A 17 8.53 -18.55 9.16
C ASP A 17 8.11 -17.07 9.27
N LEU A 18 7.26 -16.59 8.36
CA LEU A 18 6.78 -15.20 8.39
C LEU A 18 5.84 -14.97 9.57
N GLU A 19 6.19 -14.01 10.42
CA GLU A 19 5.31 -13.52 11.48
C GLU A 19 4.20 -12.65 10.87
N LEU A 20 2.95 -13.00 11.15
CA LEU A 20 1.78 -12.36 10.54
C LEU A 20 0.68 -12.13 11.57
N GLU A 21 0.32 -10.87 11.75
CA GLU A 21 -0.94 -10.46 12.39
C GLU A 21 -2.01 -10.22 11.32
N ILE A 22 -3.23 -10.69 11.57
CA ILE A 22 -4.37 -10.48 10.67
C ILE A 22 -5.54 -9.90 11.45
N ASP A 23 -6.20 -8.88 10.90
CA ASP A 23 -7.41 -8.30 11.47
C ASP A 23 -8.55 -8.32 10.42
N VAL A 24 -9.69 -8.89 10.78
CA VAL A 24 -10.91 -8.88 9.97
C VAL A 24 -11.76 -7.70 10.41
N ARG A 25 -11.38 -6.51 9.97
CA ARG A 25 -12.00 -5.25 10.39
C ARG A 25 -12.02 -4.23 9.26
N LYS A 26 -13.04 -3.38 9.25
CA LYS A 26 -13.05 -2.16 8.44
C LYS A 26 -12.20 -1.09 9.12
N ILE A 27 -11.25 -0.52 8.39
CA ILE A 27 -10.47 0.61 8.90
C ILE A 27 -11.39 1.82 8.99
N GLU A 28 -11.60 2.29 10.21
CA GLU A 28 -12.27 3.56 10.51
C GLU A 28 -11.25 4.55 11.06
N LYS A 29 -11.55 5.85 10.96
CA LYS A 29 -10.70 6.93 11.46
C LYS A 29 -10.22 6.70 12.91
N THR A 30 -11.14 6.31 13.79
CA THR A 30 -10.87 6.03 15.21
C THR A 30 -9.97 4.81 15.43
N SER A 31 -9.88 3.92 14.44
CA SER A 31 -9.08 2.70 14.51
C SER A 31 -7.68 2.83 13.89
N VAL A 32 -7.40 3.89 13.12
CA VAL A 32 -6.10 4.03 12.43
C VAL A 32 -4.93 4.03 13.43
N TYR A 33 -4.98 4.89 14.45
CA TYR A 33 -3.90 4.94 15.44
C TYR A 33 -3.63 3.59 16.11
N PRO A 34 -4.60 2.92 16.74
CA PRO A 34 -4.32 1.65 17.41
C PRO A 34 -3.89 0.54 16.44
N LEU A 35 -4.42 0.51 15.20
CA LEU A 35 -4.09 -0.53 14.22
C LEU A 35 -2.67 -0.42 13.63
N PHE A 36 -2.12 0.80 13.54
CA PHE A 36 -0.85 1.05 12.87
C PHE A 36 0.23 1.60 13.82
N SER A 37 -0.02 1.56 15.14
CA SER A 37 0.84 2.17 16.15
C SER A 37 2.26 1.59 16.16
N ASP A 38 2.40 0.30 15.92
CA ASP A 38 3.65 -0.47 15.87
C ASP A 38 4.25 -0.60 14.45
N CYS A 39 3.50 -0.22 13.42
CA CYS A 39 3.98 -0.28 12.04
C CYS A 39 4.98 0.86 11.76
N ALA A 40 6.18 0.56 11.25
CA ALA A 40 7.10 1.60 10.77
C ALA A 40 6.74 2.09 9.35
N VAL A 41 6.29 1.16 8.52
CA VAL A 41 5.93 1.37 7.12
C VAL A 41 4.49 0.92 6.89
N VAL A 42 3.72 1.68 6.10
CA VAL A 42 2.35 1.32 5.73
C VAL A 42 2.19 1.36 4.21
N ALA A 43 1.86 0.21 3.62
CA ALA A 43 1.39 0.10 2.25
C ALA A 43 -0.11 0.40 2.20
N GLU A 44 -0.50 1.49 1.54
CA GLU A 44 -1.90 1.82 1.32
C GLU A 44 -2.38 1.17 0.01
N CYS A 45 -3.40 0.32 0.12
CA CYS A 45 -3.98 -0.48 -0.98
C CYS A 45 -5.52 -0.44 -0.95
N LEU A 46 -6.11 0.70 -0.61
CA LEU A 46 -7.56 0.90 -0.55
C LEU A 46 -8.10 1.38 -1.90
N ASP A 47 -9.23 0.80 -2.32
CA ASP A 47 -9.85 1.10 -3.61
C ASP A 47 -10.63 2.43 -3.60
N CYS A 48 -11.10 2.88 -2.43
CA CYS A 48 -11.92 4.08 -2.25
C CYS A 48 -11.06 5.30 -1.95
N ALA A 49 -11.28 6.39 -2.68
CA ALA A 49 -10.52 7.64 -2.54
C ALA A 49 -10.67 8.27 -1.15
N GLU A 50 -11.86 8.22 -0.57
CA GLU A 50 -12.18 8.73 0.75
C GLU A 50 -11.42 7.97 1.84
N ASP A 51 -11.45 6.63 1.79
CA ASP A 51 -10.76 5.79 2.78
C ASP A 51 -9.24 5.96 2.69
N LYS A 52 -8.70 6.10 1.49
CA LYS A 52 -7.29 6.40 1.23
C LYS A 52 -6.88 7.75 1.81
N SER A 53 -7.64 8.81 1.51
CA SER A 53 -7.35 10.15 2.02
C SER A 53 -7.41 10.18 3.53
N MET A 54 -8.38 9.48 4.12
CA MET A 54 -8.51 9.33 5.57
C MET A 54 -7.27 8.65 6.16
N LEU A 55 -6.89 7.48 5.65
CA LEU A 55 -5.76 6.71 6.18
C LEU A 55 -4.44 7.52 6.09
N VAL A 56 -4.14 8.09 4.93
CA VAL A 56 -2.92 8.89 4.73
C VAL A 56 -2.91 10.09 5.68
N SER A 57 -4.02 10.81 5.81
CA SER A 57 -4.08 12.01 6.66
C SER A 57 -3.86 11.70 8.14
N GLU A 58 -4.31 10.54 8.62
CA GLU A 58 -4.11 10.12 10.01
C GLU A 58 -2.70 9.57 10.28
N LEU A 59 -2.05 8.94 9.28
CA LEU A 59 -0.72 8.34 9.44
C LEU A 59 0.44 9.33 9.31
N LEU A 60 0.33 10.34 8.45
CA LEU A 60 1.43 11.27 8.21
C LEU A 60 1.87 12.05 9.46
N PRO A 61 0.97 12.58 10.32
CA PRO A 61 1.36 13.26 11.56
C PRO A 61 2.07 12.32 12.56
N GLN A 62 1.82 11.01 12.46
CA GLN A 62 2.45 9.98 13.28
C GLN A 62 3.83 9.57 12.76
N LYS A 63 4.35 10.25 11.73
CA LYS A 63 5.66 10.00 11.11
C LYS A 63 5.84 8.58 10.57
N LYS A 64 4.73 7.91 10.22
CA LYS A 64 4.77 6.63 9.52
C LYS A 64 5.24 6.85 8.08
N PHE A 65 6.05 5.94 7.55
CA PHE A 65 6.42 5.96 6.14
C PHE A 65 5.30 5.32 5.32
N VAL A 66 4.63 6.10 4.47
CA VAL A 66 3.43 5.65 3.74
C VAL A 66 3.73 5.54 2.25
N VAL A 67 3.40 4.38 1.67
CA VAL A 67 3.48 4.13 0.23
C VAL A 67 2.08 3.85 -0.31
N ALA A 68 1.52 4.80 -1.04
CA ALA A 68 0.14 4.78 -1.52
C ALA A 68 0.05 4.68 -3.04
N VAL A 69 -1.14 4.32 -3.56
CA VAL A 69 -1.36 4.17 -5.01
C VAL A 69 -2.26 5.28 -5.54
N SER A 70 -1.91 5.85 -6.69
CA SER A 70 -2.81 6.75 -7.42
C SER A 70 -2.57 6.67 -8.92
N GLY A 71 -3.61 6.45 -9.71
CA GLY A 71 -3.46 6.28 -11.16
C GLY A 71 -3.19 4.85 -11.62
N LEU A 72 -4.13 3.93 -11.37
CA LEU A 72 -3.98 2.50 -11.66
C LEU A 72 -4.86 1.99 -12.81
N GLY A 73 -5.90 2.75 -13.19
CA GLY A 73 -6.96 2.28 -14.08
C GLY A 73 -6.50 1.99 -15.51
N GLY A 74 -6.97 0.89 -16.08
CA GLY A 74 -6.84 0.54 -17.49
C GLY A 74 -5.80 -0.54 -17.80
N TYR A 75 -5.22 -0.46 -18.99
CA TYR A 75 -4.25 -1.41 -19.55
C TYR A 75 -3.21 -0.68 -20.41
N GLY A 76 -2.10 -1.35 -20.72
CA GLY A 76 -1.01 -0.77 -21.52
C GLY A 76 -0.30 0.39 -20.81
N SER A 77 0.60 1.06 -21.54
CA SER A 77 1.36 2.23 -21.08
C SER A 77 1.97 2.05 -19.69
N SER A 78 2.55 0.88 -19.42
CA SER A 78 3.11 0.53 -18.10
C SER A 78 4.16 1.53 -17.62
N ASP A 79 4.89 2.16 -18.53
CA ASP A 79 5.95 3.13 -18.21
C ASP A 79 5.40 4.46 -17.68
N ALA A 80 4.09 4.69 -17.79
CA ALA A 80 3.40 5.79 -17.11
C ALA A 80 3.26 5.53 -15.61
N LEU A 81 3.33 4.27 -15.14
CA LEU A 81 3.29 3.90 -13.73
C LEU A 81 4.64 4.21 -13.08
N ARG A 82 4.71 5.32 -12.36
CA ARG A 82 5.97 5.83 -11.78
C ARG A 82 5.88 5.93 -10.26
N VAL A 83 7.05 6.05 -9.65
CA VAL A 83 7.21 6.34 -8.23
C VAL A 83 7.37 7.84 -8.06
N HIS A 84 6.60 8.43 -7.15
CA HIS A 84 6.51 9.86 -6.92
C HIS A 84 6.70 10.14 -5.42
N PRO A 85 7.93 10.46 -4.97
CA PRO A 85 8.16 10.95 -3.63
C PRO A 85 7.46 12.31 -3.47
N LEU A 86 6.50 12.42 -2.54
CA LEU A 86 5.75 13.67 -2.32
C LEU A 86 6.18 14.40 -1.05
N LYS A 87 6.56 13.65 -0.03
CA LYS A 87 7.09 14.14 1.25
C LYS A 87 8.15 13.18 1.75
N GLU A 88 8.88 13.56 2.79
CA GLU A 88 9.85 12.71 3.47
C GLU A 88 9.28 11.33 3.84
N ASN A 89 8.01 11.29 4.29
CA ASN A 89 7.33 10.06 4.71
C ASN A 89 6.13 9.67 3.83
N LEU A 90 6.05 10.16 2.59
CA LEU A 90 4.98 9.82 1.66
C LEU A 90 5.50 9.61 0.23
N VAL A 91 5.24 8.43 -0.31
CA VAL A 91 5.49 8.08 -1.71
C VAL A 91 4.20 7.63 -2.38
N LEU A 92 3.92 8.13 -3.58
CA LEU A 92 2.85 7.61 -4.43
C LEU A 92 3.39 6.76 -5.56
N VAL A 93 2.67 5.70 -5.91
CA VAL A 93 2.95 4.85 -7.06
C VAL A 93 1.76 4.87 -8.03
N GLY A 94 2.03 5.13 -9.30
CA GLY A 94 1.05 5.07 -10.39
C GLY A 94 1.20 6.19 -11.42
N ASP A 95 0.19 6.39 -12.25
CA ASP A 95 0.21 7.40 -13.32
C ASP A 95 -0.41 8.75 -12.94
N LEU A 96 -0.98 8.87 -11.73
CA LEU A 96 -1.66 10.06 -11.20
C LEU A 96 -2.80 10.61 -12.06
N GLN A 97 -3.28 9.86 -13.05
CA GLN A 97 -4.29 10.33 -14.02
C GLN A 97 -5.50 9.39 -14.11
N THR A 98 -5.28 8.08 -14.01
CA THR A 98 -6.32 7.09 -14.28
C THR A 98 -7.09 6.66 -13.04
N ASP A 99 -8.42 6.80 -13.12
CA ASP A 99 -9.33 6.36 -12.07
C ASP A 99 -9.94 4.99 -12.42
N ILE A 100 -9.98 4.12 -11.42
CA ILE A 100 -10.57 2.78 -11.52
C ILE A 100 -12.08 2.81 -11.75
N ALA A 101 -12.75 3.91 -11.37
CA ALA A 101 -14.17 4.14 -11.62
C ALA A 101 -14.49 4.25 -13.13
N PHE A 102 -13.55 4.76 -13.93
CA PHE A 102 -13.73 4.94 -15.39
C PHE A 102 -12.92 3.94 -16.22
N ARG A 103 -11.79 3.45 -15.69
CA ARG A 103 -10.92 2.48 -16.36
C ARG A 103 -10.58 1.34 -15.39
N PRO A 104 -11.06 0.11 -15.59
CA PRO A 104 -10.95 -0.94 -14.59
C PRO A 104 -9.49 -1.23 -14.21
N ALA A 105 -9.25 -1.58 -12.95
CA ALA A 105 -7.96 -2.07 -12.50
C ALA A 105 -7.70 -3.48 -13.06
N LEU A 106 -6.84 -3.59 -14.08
CA LEU A 106 -6.52 -4.86 -14.71
C LEU A 106 -5.21 -5.44 -14.18
N ALA A 107 -5.17 -6.76 -14.05
CA ALA A 107 -4.11 -7.50 -13.37
C ALA A 107 -2.67 -7.10 -13.77
N PRO A 108 -2.33 -6.85 -15.06
CA PRO A 108 -0.95 -6.46 -15.42
C PRO A 108 -0.51 -5.15 -14.77
N ARG A 109 -1.37 -4.11 -14.77
CA ARG A 109 -1.04 -2.83 -14.15
C ARG A 109 -1.05 -2.93 -12.63
N VAL A 110 -2.01 -3.68 -12.06
CA VAL A 110 -2.08 -3.95 -10.60
C VAL A 110 -0.78 -4.59 -10.13
N ALA A 111 -0.29 -5.61 -10.84
CA ALA A 111 0.95 -6.29 -10.50
C ALA A 111 2.17 -5.36 -10.56
N ILE A 112 2.27 -4.51 -11.58
CA ILE A 112 3.37 -3.55 -11.70
C ILE A 112 3.37 -2.54 -10.56
N VAL A 113 2.21 -1.98 -10.22
CA VAL A 113 2.09 -1.01 -9.12
C VAL A 113 2.39 -1.67 -7.78
N ALA A 114 1.85 -2.86 -7.51
CA ALA A 114 2.13 -3.60 -6.29
C ALA A 114 3.63 -3.93 -6.17
N ALA A 115 4.28 -4.33 -7.26
CA ALA A 115 5.73 -4.57 -7.28
C ALA A 115 6.53 -3.29 -6.99
N LYS A 116 6.15 -2.15 -7.58
CA LYS A 116 6.77 -0.85 -7.30
C LYS A 116 6.56 -0.40 -5.86
N GLN A 117 5.38 -0.62 -5.27
CA GLN A 117 5.17 -0.35 -3.84
C GLN A 117 6.09 -1.20 -2.97
N ALA A 118 6.17 -2.50 -3.24
CA ALA A 118 7.06 -3.40 -2.50
C ALA A 118 8.54 -3.01 -2.62
N ASP A 119 8.98 -2.60 -3.81
CA ASP A 119 10.34 -2.13 -4.07
C ASP A 119 10.68 -0.86 -3.29
N VAL A 120 9.79 0.14 -3.28
CA VAL A 120 9.94 1.37 -2.45
C VAL A 120 10.02 1.03 -0.96
N ILE A 121 9.19 0.11 -0.48
CA ILE A 121 9.22 -0.33 0.92
C ILE A 121 10.54 -1.03 1.24
N LEU A 122 11.01 -1.90 0.35
CA LEU A 122 12.28 -2.60 0.50
C LEU A 122 13.46 -1.62 0.52
N GLU A 123 13.49 -0.64 -0.40
CA GLU A 123 14.49 0.42 -0.44
C GLU A 123 14.52 1.21 0.87
N TYR A 124 13.34 1.64 1.36
CA TYR A 124 13.22 2.36 2.62
C TYR A 124 13.77 1.54 3.80
N VAL A 125 13.36 0.28 3.93
CA VAL A 125 13.80 -0.59 5.02
C VAL A 125 15.31 -0.80 4.98
N LEU A 126 15.89 -1.13 3.82
CA LEU A 126 17.32 -1.40 3.70
C LEU A 126 18.20 -0.15 3.91
N SER A 127 17.69 1.03 3.56
CA SER A 127 18.40 2.30 3.76
C SER A 127 18.29 2.86 5.19
N HIS A 128 17.29 2.44 5.95
CA HIS A 128 17.03 2.91 7.33
C HIS A 128 17.17 1.81 8.38
N SER A 129 17.71 0.65 7.99
CA SER A 129 18.13 -0.40 8.93
C SER A 129 19.36 0.11 9.70
N THR A 130 19.16 0.66 10.89
CA THR A 130 20.25 0.86 11.86
C THR A 130 20.90 -0.50 12.14
N THR A 131 22.21 -0.61 11.88
CA THR A 131 23.04 -1.69 12.42
C THR A 131 23.13 -1.58 13.93
#